data_AF-A0A6J4M1L7-F1
#
_entry.id   AF-A0A6J4M1L7-F1
#
_cell.length_a   1.000
_cell.length_b   1.000
_cell.length_c   1.000
_cell.angle_alpha   90.00
_cell.angle_beta   90.00
_cell.angle_gamma   90.00
#
_symmetry.space_group_name_H-M   'P 1'
#
loop_
_entity.id
_entity.type
_entity.pdbx_description
1 polymer ?
#
loop_
_entity_poly.entity_id
_entity_poly.type
_entity_poly.pdbx_seq_one_letter_code
_entity_poly.pdbx_strand_id
1 'polypeptide(L)'
;MVSRFYPALGEARLFRQVRLWTDGAYRCNLVLATVKGAKESWAVVTDESPSLQTLWQYALRFRVEELFLDSKSGAFELQDSRLRGEAALERLYLVAALALLYATTQGLSVQIAGLRQQVDPHWRRGISYLKMGLRWLQGVVHKGRQLLSPIALLPQDPQPCFASKRAERDFYDQIWFTHIRSLTCKP
;
A
#
# COMPACT_ATOMS: atom_id res chain seq x y z
N MET A 1 8.68 -9.36 26.41
CA MET A 1 7.22 -9.21 26.53
C MET A 1 6.72 -9.08 25.09
N VAL A 2 5.72 -9.87 24.65
CA VAL A 2 5.42 -10.26 23.23
C VAL A 2 6.55 -10.96 22.46
N SER A 3 7.79 -10.48 22.51
CA SER A 3 8.93 -11.06 21.77
C SER A 3 9.20 -12.55 22.02
N ARG A 4 8.90 -13.03 23.24
CA ARG A 4 8.99 -14.45 23.60
C ARG A 4 7.98 -15.33 22.87
N PHE A 5 6.90 -14.74 22.36
CA PHE A 5 5.83 -15.40 21.64
C PHE A 5 6.00 -15.32 20.13
N TYR A 6 7.01 -14.61 19.62
CA TYR A 6 7.28 -14.59 18.19
C TYR A 6 7.54 -16.00 17.68
N PRO A 7 6.91 -16.38 16.55
CA PRO A 7 7.10 -17.69 15.98
C PRO A 7 8.38 -17.72 15.13
N ALA A 8 8.81 -18.90 14.70
CA ALA A 8 9.99 -19.01 13.84
C ALA A 8 9.73 -18.40 12.45
N LEU A 9 10.78 -18.22 11.66
CA LEU A 9 10.67 -17.72 10.29
C LEU A 9 9.70 -18.59 9.47
N GLY A 10 8.75 -17.95 8.79
CA GLY A 10 7.72 -18.63 8.00
C GLY A 10 6.58 -19.19 8.84
N GLU A 11 6.44 -18.81 10.11
CA GLU A 11 5.34 -19.26 10.96
C GLU A 11 4.39 -18.12 11.36
N ALA A 12 3.14 -18.49 11.63
CA ALA A 12 2.12 -17.60 12.17
C ALA A 12 1.41 -18.20 13.39
N ARG A 13 1.07 -17.36 14.38
CA ARG A 13 0.28 -17.71 15.56
C ARG A 13 -0.91 -16.76 15.68
N LEU A 14 -2.10 -17.33 15.73
CA LEU A 14 -3.39 -16.64 15.79
C LEU A 14 -3.95 -16.82 17.21
N PHE A 15 -3.98 -15.75 18.00
CA PHE A 15 -4.51 -15.77 19.35
C PHE A 15 -5.87 -15.08 19.40
N ARG A 16 -6.86 -15.75 20.00
CA ARG A 16 -8.18 -15.20 20.29
C ARG A 16 -8.31 -14.83 21.76
N GLN A 17 -9.01 -13.73 22.05
CA GLN A 17 -9.37 -13.31 23.41
C GLN A 17 -8.16 -13.04 24.32
N VAL A 18 -7.12 -12.42 23.76
CA VAL A 18 -5.93 -11.99 24.51
C VAL A 18 -6.28 -10.76 25.35
N ARG A 19 -5.84 -10.75 26.61
CA ARG A 19 -5.86 -9.54 27.46
C ARG A 19 -4.64 -8.69 27.17
N LEU A 20 -4.85 -7.42 26.82
CA LEU A 20 -3.79 -6.46 26.62
C LEU A 20 -3.45 -5.73 27.92
N TRP A 21 -2.21 -5.23 27.97
CA TRP A 21 -1.65 -4.45 29.07
C TRP A 21 -1.51 -5.22 30.39
N THR A 22 -0.90 -4.57 31.37
CA THR A 22 -0.65 -5.15 32.69
C THR A 22 -1.93 -5.28 33.52
N ASP A 23 -2.92 -4.41 33.30
CA ASP A 23 -4.22 -4.45 33.97
C ASP A 23 -5.19 -5.48 33.35
N GLY A 24 -4.92 -5.94 32.12
CA GLY A 24 -5.74 -6.89 31.41
C GLY A 24 -7.14 -6.38 31.04
N ALA A 25 -7.35 -5.06 31.04
CA ALA A 25 -8.68 -4.46 30.92
C ALA A 25 -9.31 -4.65 29.53
N TYR A 26 -8.47 -4.72 28.49
CA TYR A 26 -8.94 -4.83 27.11
C TYR A 26 -8.73 -6.24 26.55
N ARG A 27 -9.77 -6.78 25.93
CA ARG A 27 -9.73 -8.07 25.22
C ARG A 27 -9.73 -7.84 23.72
N CYS A 28 -8.81 -8.50 23.01
CA CYS A 28 -8.72 -8.45 21.56
C CYS A 28 -8.18 -9.76 21.00
N ASN A 29 -8.00 -9.81 19.68
CA ASN A 29 -7.25 -10.88 19.02
C ASN A 29 -5.84 -10.38 18.68
N LEU A 30 -4.89 -11.30 18.60
CA LEU A 30 -3.48 -10.99 18.32
C LEU A 30 -2.96 -11.99 17.28
N VAL A 31 -2.34 -11.47 16.23
CA VAL A 31 -1.68 -12.27 15.20
C VAL A 31 -0.19 -11.99 15.24
N LEU A 32 0.61 -13.03 15.50
CA LEU A 32 2.06 -12.97 15.47
C LEU A 32 2.59 -13.71 14.25
N ALA A 33 3.54 -13.13 13.53
CA ALA A 33 4.13 -13.75 12.35
C ALA A 33 5.59 -13.34 12.15
N THR A 34 6.43 -14.25 11.68
CA THR A 34 7.78 -13.90 11.23
C THR A 34 7.84 -14.15 9.73
N VAL A 35 7.63 -13.09 8.96
CA VAL A 35 7.48 -13.16 7.50
C VAL A 35 8.85 -13.08 6.83
N LYS A 36 9.05 -13.86 5.76
CA LYS A 36 10.30 -13.81 4.99
C LYS A 36 10.47 -12.43 4.35
N GLY A 37 11.65 -11.84 4.52
CA GLY A 37 11.96 -10.51 4.00
C GLY A 37 11.51 -9.34 4.88
N ALA A 38 10.73 -9.60 5.94
CA ALA A 38 10.49 -8.58 6.97
C ALA A 38 11.73 -8.45 7.87
N LYS A 39 12.08 -7.21 8.24
CA LYS A 39 13.20 -6.94 9.17
C LYS A 39 12.91 -7.47 10.58
N GLU A 40 11.65 -7.47 10.98
CA GLU A 40 11.20 -7.84 12.31
C GLU A 40 9.93 -8.70 12.23
N SER A 41 9.70 -9.53 13.24
CA SER A 41 8.44 -10.24 13.44
C SER A 41 7.29 -9.26 13.63
N TRP A 42 6.14 -9.55 13.05
CA TRP A 42 4.93 -8.76 13.17
C TRP A 42 4.11 -9.18 14.38
N ALA A 43 3.56 -8.20 15.09
CA ALA A 43 2.51 -8.36 16.09
C ALA A 43 1.34 -7.46 15.71
N VAL A 44 0.24 -8.06 15.26
CA VAL A 44 -0.94 -7.34 14.79
C VAL A 44 -2.08 -7.57 15.77
N VAL A 45 -2.52 -6.50 16.43
CA VAL A 45 -3.74 -6.50 17.25
C VAL A 45 -4.93 -6.24 16.34
N THR A 46 -6.01 -7.00 16.51
CA THR A 46 -7.24 -6.85 15.74
C THR A 46 -8.47 -7.20 16.57
N ASP A 47 -9.57 -6.51 16.30
CA ASP A 47 -10.92 -6.82 16.77
C ASP A 47 -11.65 -7.83 15.87
N GLU A 48 -11.19 -8.01 14.63
CA GLU A 48 -11.67 -9.04 13.70
C GLU A 48 -11.21 -10.45 14.12
N SER A 49 -11.85 -11.48 13.56
CA SER A 49 -11.39 -12.87 13.76
C SER A 49 -9.98 -13.05 13.19
N PRO A 50 -8.99 -13.50 14.00
CA PRO A 50 -7.60 -13.55 13.58
C PRO A 50 -7.43 -14.60 12.49
N SER A 51 -6.82 -14.20 11.38
CA SER A 51 -6.57 -15.06 10.22
C SER A 51 -5.29 -14.64 9.50
N LEU A 52 -4.88 -15.40 8.48
CA LEU A 52 -3.79 -14.95 7.61
C LEU A 52 -4.17 -13.70 6.80
N GLN A 53 -5.47 -13.49 6.55
CA GLN A 53 -5.95 -12.28 5.88
C GLN A 53 -5.63 -11.02 6.70
N THR A 54 -5.64 -11.11 8.03
CA THR A 54 -5.20 -10.02 8.92
C THR A 54 -3.76 -9.60 8.61
N LEU A 55 -2.87 -10.56 8.36
CA LEU A 55 -1.47 -10.29 8.00
C LEU A 55 -1.35 -9.69 6.60
N TRP A 56 -2.15 -10.19 5.65
CA TRP A 56 -2.21 -9.61 4.30
C TRP A 56 -2.69 -8.15 4.34
N GLN A 57 -3.79 -7.87 5.05
CA GLN A 57 -4.30 -6.51 5.23
C GLN A 57 -3.28 -5.61 5.94
N TYR A 58 -2.61 -6.12 6.97
CA TYR A 58 -1.55 -5.38 7.65
C TYR A 58 -0.37 -5.08 6.71
N ALA A 59 0.00 -6.02 5.83
CA ALA A 59 1.04 -5.79 4.83
C ALA A 59 0.67 -4.67 3.84
N LEU A 60 -0.61 -4.45 3.56
CA LEU A 60 -1.05 -3.31 2.73
C LEU A 60 -0.69 -1.95 3.35
N ARG A 61 -0.45 -1.87 4.67
CA ARG A 61 0.02 -0.65 5.34
C ARG A 61 1.29 -0.09 4.69
N PHE A 62 2.18 -0.96 4.21
CA PHE A 62 3.42 -0.52 3.56
C PHE A 62 3.19 0.25 2.25
N ARG A 63 2.01 0.11 1.61
CA ARG A 63 1.65 0.92 0.43
C ARG A 63 1.53 2.41 0.72
N VAL A 64 1.30 2.81 1.98
CA VAL A 64 1.30 4.24 2.36
C VAL A 64 2.67 4.88 2.18
N GLU A 65 3.75 4.10 2.23
CA GLU A 65 5.11 4.60 2.03
C GLU A 65 5.31 5.06 0.58
N GLU A 66 4.70 4.39 -0.39
CA GLU A 66 4.69 4.82 -1.80
C GLU A 66 4.00 6.18 -1.94
N LEU A 67 2.86 6.39 -1.28
CA LEU A 67 2.17 7.68 -1.26
C LEU A 67 3.05 8.79 -0.67
N PHE A 68 3.76 8.49 0.43
CA PHE A 68 4.69 9.46 1.02
C PHE A 68 5.85 9.81 0.09
N LEU A 69 6.43 8.81 -0.58
CA LEU A 69 7.48 9.03 -1.58
C LEU A 69 6.99 9.89 -2.74
N ASP A 70 5.82 9.56 -3.30
CA ASP A 70 5.21 10.30 -4.41
C ASP A 70 4.90 11.75 -4.02
N SER A 71 4.38 11.99 -2.81
CA SER A 71 4.12 13.35 -2.31
C SER A 71 5.39 14.17 -2.13
N LYS A 72 6.48 13.58 -1.62
CA LYS A 72 7.71 14.31 -1.30
C LYS A 72 8.55 14.65 -2.53
N SER A 73 8.96 13.65 -3.30
CA SER A 73 9.93 13.81 -4.39
C SER A 73 9.55 13.05 -5.66
N GLY A 74 8.53 12.18 -5.62
CA GLY A 74 8.15 11.37 -6.78
C GLY A 74 7.31 12.10 -7.82
N ALA A 75 6.50 13.08 -7.41
CA ALA A 75 5.60 13.83 -8.32
C ALA A 75 5.71 15.35 -8.24
N PHE A 76 5.78 15.93 -7.03
CA PHE A 76 5.62 17.38 -6.83
C PHE A 76 6.78 18.07 -6.11
N GLU A 77 7.83 17.34 -5.74
CA GLU A 77 9.05 17.91 -5.12
C GLU A 77 8.73 18.92 -4.00
N LEU A 78 7.83 18.55 -3.07
CA LEU A 78 7.28 19.46 -2.05
C LEU A 78 8.35 20.21 -1.25
N GLN A 79 9.50 19.57 -1.03
CA GLN A 79 10.62 20.16 -0.28
C GLN A 79 11.29 21.31 -1.03
N ASP A 80 11.18 21.35 -2.36
CA ASP A 80 11.75 22.39 -3.22
C ASP A 80 10.87 23.65 -3.28
N SER A 81 9.66 23.61 -2.71
CA SER A 81 8.81 24.81 -2.53
C SER A 81 9.45 25.87 -1.61
N ARG A 82 10.41 25.47 -0.75
CA ARG A 82 11.09 26.31 0.26
C ARG A 82 10.14 27.02 1.24
N LEU A 83 8.86 26.63 1.29
CA LEU A 83 7.89 27.19 2.22
C LEU A 83 8.27 26.81 3.66
N ARG A 84 8.21 27.79 4.57
CA ARG A 84 8.54 27.62 5.99
C ARG A 84 7.32 27.80 6.91
N GLY A 85 6.24 28.42 6.42
CA GLY A 85 5.04 28.65 7.20
C GLY A 85 4.18 27.39 7.27
N GLU A 86 3.80 26.99 8.49
CA GLU A 86 2.97 25.80 8.75
C GLU A 86 1.67 25.81 7.93
N ALA A 87 0.89 26.89 8.02
CA ALA A 87 -0.38 27.03 7.28
C ALA A 87 -0.19 27.05 5.75
N ALA A 88 0.99 27.43 5.24
CA ALA A 88 1.28 27.40 3.81
C ALA A 88 1.65 25.97 3.36
N LEU A 89 2.42 25.25 4.18
CA LEU A 89 2.77 23.84 3.94
C LEU A 89 1.54 22.95 4.00
N GLU A 90 0.64 23.17 4.97
CA GLU A 90 -0.61 22.42 5.08
C GLU A 90 -1.48 22.56 3.82
N ARG A 91 -1.68 23.80 3.35
CA ARG A 91 -2.44 24.07 2.12
C ARG A 91 -1.77 23.49 0.89
N LEU A 92 -0.45 23.62 0.76
CA LEU A 92 0.30 23.03 -0.34
C LEU A 92 0.18 21.51 -0.33
N TYR A 93 0.28 20.88 0.84
CA TYR A 93 0.13 19.43 0.97
C TYR A 93 -1.26 18.96 0.58
N LEU A 94 -2.32 19.70 0.96
CA LEU A 94 -3.69 19.41 0.54
C LEU A 94 -3.81 19.47 -0.99
N VAL A 95 -3.27 20.51 -1.63
CA VAL A 95 -3.28 20.64 -3.10
C VAL A 95 -2.51 19.49 -3.75
N ALA A 96 -1.34 19.14 -3.23
CA ALA A 96 -0.55 18.01 -3.72
C ALA A 96 -1.29 16.68 -3.56
N ALA A 97 -1.96 16.45 -2.43
CA ALA A 97 -2.75 15.24 -2.19
C ALA A 97 -3.92 15.12 -3.19
N LEU A 98 -4.64 16.21 -3.44
CA LEU A 98 -5.70 16.25 -4.46
C LEU A 98 -5.13 16.02 -5.87
N ALA A 99 -3.98 16.61 -6.19
CA ALA A 99 -3.33 16.42 -7.47
C ALA A 99 -2.83 14.97 -7.67
N LEU A 100 -2.30 14.32 -6.63
CA LEU A 100 -1.94 12.90 -6.64
C LEU A 100 -3.17 12.02 -6.88
N LEU A 101 -4.29 12.29 -6.19
CA LEU A 101 -5.54 11.56 -6.39
C LEU A 101 -6.09 11.75 -7.81
N TYR A 102 -6.11 12.99 -8.30
CA TYR A 102 -6.57 13.32 -9.64
C TYR A 102 -5.70 12.65 -10.71
N ALA A 103 -4.37 12.72 -10.60
CA ALA A 103 -3.47 12.06 -11.53
C ALA A 103 -3.61 10.53 -11.46
N THR A 104 -3.80 9.94 -10.28
CA THR A 104 -4.01 8.49 -10.14
C THR A 104 -5.32 8.05 -10.81
N THR A 105 -6.41 8.78 -10.60
CA THR A 105 -7.72 8.48 -11.24
C THR A 105 -7.68 8.71 -12.76
N GLN A 106 -6.92 9.69 -13.24
CA GLN A 106 -6.62 9.85 -14.68
C GLN A 106 -5.86 8.65 -15.24
N GLY A 107 -4.82 8.18 -14.55
CA GLY A 107 -4.08 6.99 -14.97
C GLY A 107 -4.95 5.73 -15.02
N LEU A 108 -5.87 5.57 -14.07
CA LEU A 108 -6.84 4.48 -14.10
C LEU A 108 -7.84 4.63 -15.26
N SER A 109 -8.25 5.86 -15.57
CA SER A 109 -9.12 6.14 -16.73
C SER A 109 -8.42 5.75 -18.05
N VAL A 110 -7.13 6.07 -18.18
CA VAL A 110 -6.28 5.66 -19.32
C VAL A 110 -6.19 4.14 -19.43
N GLN A 111 -6.09 3.44 -18.30
CA GLN A 111 -6.07 1.98 -18.26
C GLN A 111 -7.39 1.39 -18.76
N ILE A 112 -8.52 1.84 -18.21
CA ILE A 112 -9.85 1.33 -18.57
C ILE A 112 -10.20 1.66 -20.02
N ALA A 113 -9.78 2.81 -20.53
CA ALA A 113 -9.95 3.19 -21.93
C ALA A 113 -9.05 2.40 -22.91
N GLY A 114 -8.14 1.53 -22.42
CA GLY A 114 -7.21 0.78 -23.27
C GLY A 114 -6.07 1.62 -23.86
N LEU A 115 -5.86 2.84 -23.34
CA LEU A 115 -4.89 3.80 -23.88
C LEU A 115 -3.51 3.73 -23.22
N ARG A 116 -3.31 2.76 -22.30
CA ARG A 116 -2.07 2.58 -21.52
C ARG A 116 -0.81 2.61 -22.38
N GLN A 117 -0.79 1.90 -23.52
CA GLN A 117 0.40 1.77 -24.36
C GLN A 117 0.93 3.10 -24.92
N GLN A 118 0.10 4.16 -24.93
CA GLN A 118 0.52 5.50 -25.35
C GLN A 118 1.38 6.25 -24.32
N VAL A 119 1.41 5.77 -23.07
CA VAL A 119 2.17 6.36 -21.95
C VAL A 119 3.04 5.35 -21.22
N ASP A 120 2.77 4.06 -21.41
CA ASP A 120 3.53 2.92 -20.94
C ASP A 120 3.59 1.84 -22.03
N PRO A 121 4.55 1.94 -22.98
CA PRO A 121 4.58 1.11 -24.19
C PRO A 121 4.81 -0.39 -23.96
N HIS A 122 5.26 -0.78 -22.76
CA HIS A 122 5.61 -2.16 -22.46
C HIS A 122 4.39 -3.09 -22.54
N TRP A 123 4.61 -4.39 -22.79
CA TRP A 123 3.51 -5.37 -22.88
C TRP A 123 2.73 -5.49 -21.56
N ARG A 124 3.42 -5.42 -20.43
CA ARG A 124 2.84 -5.38 -19.08
C ARG A 124 2.88 -3.96 -18.54
N ARG A 125 2.01 -3.65 -17.56
CA ARG A 125 2.06 -2.37 -16.87
C ARG A 125 3.38 -2.24 -16.11
N GLY A 126 4.23 -1.31 -16.55
CA GLY A 126 5.55 -1.08 -15.98
C GLY A 126 5.61 0.14 -15.06
N ILE A 127 4.57 0.97 -15.05
CA ILE A 127 4.50 2.19 -14.22
C ILE A 127 3.18 2.29 -13.46
N SER A 128 3.22 3.00 -12.33
CA SER A 128 2.04 3.23 -11.47
C SER A 128 0.96 4.04 -12.19
N TYR A 129 -0.28 3.95 -11.70
CA TYR A 129 -1.37 4.77 -12.23
C TYR A 129 -1.10 6.27 -12.08
N LEU A 130 -0.46 6.70 -10.99
CA LEU A 130 0.00 8.08 -10.84
C LEU A 130 0.89 8.52 -12.03
N LYS A 131 1.94 7.76 -12.34
CA LYS A 131 2.86 8.09 -13.44
C LYS A 131 2.16 8.05 -14.80
N MET A 132 1.26 7.09 -15.01
CA MET A 132 0.43 7.04 -16.23
C MET A 132 -0.41 8.30 -16.39
N GLY A 133 -1.11 8.71 -15.33
CA GLY A 133 -1.96 9.89 -15.35
C GLY A 133 -1.19 11.19 -15.52
N LEU A 134 -0.05 11.35 -14.83
CA LEU A 134 0.84 12.51 -15.04
C LEU A 134 1.32 12.60 -16.50
N ARG A 135 1.77 11.47 -17.08
CA ARG A 135 2.16 11.43 -18.51
C ARG A 135 0.98 11.70 -19.45
N TRP A 136 -0.22 11.26 -19.09
CA TRP A 136 -1.42 11.54 -19.87
C TRP A 136 -1.78 13.02 -19.85
N LEU A 137 -1.86 13.62 -18.66
CA LEU A 137 -2.13 15.03 -18.45
C LEU A 137 -1.08 15.93 -19.12
N GLN A 138 0.20 15.57 -19.06
CA GLN A 138 1.23 16.24 -19.84
C GLN A 138 0.94 16.15 -21.35
N GLY A 139 0.46 15.01 -21.84
CA GLY A 139 0.04 14.87 -23.24
C GLY A 139 -1.23 15.65 -23.59
N VAL A 140 -2.14 15.90 -22.65
CA VAL A 140 -3.29 16.81 -22.85
C VAL A 140 -2.78 18.22 -23.14
N VAL A 141 -1.87 18.71 -22.30
CA VAL A 141 -1.31 20.07 -22.42
C VAL A 141 -0.40 20.22 -23.64
N HIS A 142 0.52 19.28 -23.86
CA HIS A 142 1.59 19.45 -24.86
C HIS A 142 1.30 18.78 -26.22
N LYS A 143 0.38 17.83 -26.28
CA LYS A 143 0.09 17.01 -27.48
C LYS A 143 -1.37 17.07 -27.90
N GLY A 144 -2.20 17.89 -27.24
CA GLY A 144 -3.63 18.02 -27.55
C GLY A 144 -4.44 16.74 -27.34
N ARG A 145 -4.00 15.85 -26.42
CA ARG A 145 -4.79 14.65 -26.09
C ARG A 145 -6.13 15.06 -25.47
N GLN A 146 -7.14 14.22 -25.67
CA GLN A 146 -8.40 14.37 -24.96
C GLN A 146 -8.18 14.22 -23.45
N LEU A 147 -8.72 15.18 -22.69
CA LEU A 147 -8.83 15.04 -21.25
C LEU A 147 -9.92 14.00 -20.93
N LEU A 148 -9.53 12.92 -20.25
CA LEU A 148 -10.48 11.89 -19.85
C LEU A 148 -11.22 12.34 -18.60
N SER A 149 -12.46 11.85 -18.42
CA SER A 149 -13.16 12.00 -17.16
C SER A 149 -12.52 11.07 -16.12
N PRO A 150 -12.09 11.57 -14.94
CA PRO A 150 -11.51 10.73 -13.91
C PRO A 150 -12.56 9.75 -13.37
N ILE A 151 -12.16 8.49 -13.19
CA ILE A 151 -13.01 7.45 -12.59
C ILE A 151 -12.68 7.23 -11.13
N ALA A 152 -13.63 6.67 -10.37
CA ALA A 152 -13.41 6.25 -9.00
C ALA A 152 -12.29 5.18 -8.91
N LEU A 153 -11.54 5.20 -7.81
CA LEU A 153 -10.55 4.16 -7.53
C LEU A 153 -11.26 2.82 -7.39
N LEU A 154 -10.73 1.79 -8.07
CA LEU A 154 -11.28 0.45 -8.01
C LEU A 154 -10.75 -0.29 -6.76
N PRO A 155 -11.58 -1.10 -6.09
CA PRO A 155 -11.16 -1.88 -4.93
C PRO A 155 -10.16 -2.99 -5.31
N GLN A 156 -10.16 -3.41 -6.58
CA GLN A 156 -9.24 -4.40 -7.12
C GLN A 156 -8.44 -3.74 -8.26
N ASP A 157 -7.14 -3.98 -8.27
CA ASP A 157 -6.24 -3.51 -9.32
C ASP A 157 -6.51 -4.29 -10.62
N PRO A 158 -6.98 -3.64 -11.70
CA PRO A 158 -7.31 -4.34 -12.94
C PRO A 158 -6.08 -4.86 -13.67
N GLN A 159 -4.88 -4.34 -13.40
CA GLN A 159 -3.64 -4.86 -13.98
C GLN A 159 -2.46 -4.58 -13.06
N PRO A 160 -1.88 -5.57 -12.37
CA PRO A 160 -0.78 -5.32 -11.42
C PRO A 160 0.45 -4.71 -12.11
N CYS A 161 1.16 -3.84 -11.38
CA CYS A 161 2.37 -3.17 -11.84
C CYS A 161 3.60 -3.89 -11.30
N PHE A 162 4.44 -4.43 -12.20
CA PHE A 162 5.72 -5.04 -11.82
C PHE A 162 6.82 -4.59 -12.76
N ALA A 163 7.95 -4.17 -12.19
CA ALA A 163 9.12 -3.76 -12.97
C ALA A 163 9.79 -4.94 -13.70
N SER A 164 9.60 -6.18 -13.22
CA SER A 164 10.13 -7.39 -13.85
C SER A 164 9.36 -8.64 -13.41
N LYS A 165 9.54 -9.76 -14.14
CA LYS A 165 9.04 -11.09 -13.72
C LYS A 165 9.64 -11.56 -12.39
N ARG A 166 10.86 -11.08 -12.05
CA ARG A 166 11.49 -11.38 -10.77
C ARG A 166 10.76 -10.66 -9.64
N ALA A 167 10.52 -9.35 -9.80
CA ALA A 167 9.78 -8.56 -8.81
C ALA A 167 8.36 -9.09 -8.58
N GLU A 168 7.69 -9.57 -9.64
CA GLU A 168 6.39 -10.24 -9.54
C GLU A 168 6.46 -11.52 -8.69
N ARG A 169 7.43 -12.40 -8.94
CA ARG A 169 7.63 -13.62 -8.14
C ARG A 169 7.95 -13.27 -6.68
N ASP A 170 8.89 -12.36 -6.48
CA ASP A 170 9.30 -11.92 -5.15
C ASP A 170 8.10 -11.32 -4.37
N PHE A 171 7.16 -10.64 -5.04
CA PHE A 171 5.94 -10.12 -4.42
C PHE A 171 5.00 -11.23 -3.95
N TYR A 172 4.73 -12.23 -4.79
CA TYR A 172 3.85 -13.34 -4.41
C TYR A 172 4.53 -14.31 -3.41
N ASP A 173 5.86 -14.37 -3.38
CA ASP A 173 6.63 -15.21 -2.47
C ASP A 173 6.91 -14.56 -1.10
N GLN A 174 6.53 -13.29 -0.90
CA GLN A 174 6.79 -12.57 0.35
C GLN A 174 6.03 -13.12 1.56
N ILE A 175 4.77 -13.50 1.40
CA ILE A 175 3.91 -13.92 2.52
C ILE A 175 3.56 -15.39 2.37
N TRP A 176 4.50 -16.25 2.77
CA TRP A 176 4.32 -17.70 2.84
C TRP A 176 4.54 -18.21 4.26
N PHE A 177 3.65 -19.10 4.70
CA PHE A 177 3.73 -19.73 6.02
C PHE A 177 3.80 -21.25 5.88
N THR A 178 4.79 -21.85 6.54
CA THR A 178 4.95 -23.31 6.64
C THR A 178 4.12 -23.89 7.78
N HIS A 179 3.97 -23.13 8.88
CA HIS A 179 3.22 -23.56 10.04
C HIS A 179 2.33 -22.45 10.58
N ILE A 180 1.08 -22.81 10.87
CA ILE A 180 0.07 -21.90 11.44
C ILE A 180 -0.49 -22.54 12.71
N ARG A 181 -0.54 -21.79 13.81
CA ARG A 181 -1.16 -22.24 15.07
C ARG A 181 -2.28 -21.31 15.46
N SER A 182 -3.42 -21.87 15.86
CA SER A 182 -4.54 -21.10 16.39
C SER A 182 -4.76 -21.45 17.86
N LEU A 183 -4.87 -20.44 18.70
CA LEU A 183 -4.96 -20.55 20.16
C LEU A 183 -6.11 -19.66 20.64
N THR A 184 -6.98 -20.20 21.49
CA THR A 184 -8.01 -19.41 22.16
C THR A 184 -7.66 -19.31 23.64
N CYS A 185 -7.43 -18.09 24.10
CA CYS A 185 -7.16 -17.84 25.51
C CYS A 185 -8.46 -18.00 26.31
N LYS A 186 -8.40 -18.82 27.37
CA LYS A 186 -9.50 -18.98 28.31
C LYS A 186 -9.67 -17.69 29.13
N PRO A 187 -10.90 -17.38 29.57
CA PRO A 187 -11.17 -16.24 30.44
C PRO A 187 -10.31 -16.25 31.71
#